data_AF-A0A842V7Y3-F1
#
_entry.id   AF-A0A842V7Y3-F1
#
_cell.length_a   1.000
_cell.length_b   1.000
_cell.length_c   1.000
_cell.angle_alpha   90.00
_cell.angle_beta   90.00
_cell.angle_gamma   90.00
#
_symmetry.space_group_name_H-M   'P 1'
#
loop_
_entity.id
_entity.type
_entity.pdbx_description
1 polymer ?
#
loop_
_entity_poly.entity_id
_entity_poly.type
_entity_poly.pdbx_seq_one_letter_code
_entity_poly.pdbx_strand_id
1 'polypeptide(L)'
;MTLPLRYEIRDRLGGTAQGAYLAYDKKTNARCVIKMQGDEVHDVFPLERERRALTTIDSERVVKVLDAGPEYIVFPFISGKTLYESSDPLPLFEGISIVQKIAEGLVDTHAHGFVHRDVKPANVMRTGDDVVLLDYGLCDHPDFPSWMTPQDDSVFGTPLYMSSEAFAGNADARSDVYSLGVLAHGLFTGQDPYRGWFREQLREMVRRNPSRGIDPAFLDGPDGSAYVDLAMQSMSNTIRTRLHGKATPLTDIDPSIPVELSDVVLHALQTKPEDRLSSAQEFVTTLRAVPRERKAYIAVNKGALAKAETVQLLPDRDLSQYPTFEEARRLIEEQNKPVISRPRRAA
;
A
#
# COMPACT_ATOMS: atom_id res chain seq x y z
N MET A 1 -4.47 -5.73 27.13
CA MET A 1 -5.57 -5.27 26.28
C MET A 1 -6.83 -4.84 27.03
N THR A 2 -7.04 -3.53 27.19
CA THR A 2 -8.31 -3.02 27.77
C THR A 2 -8.90 -1.87 26.94
N LEU A 3 -9.77 -2.20 25.99
CA LEU A 3 -10.59 -1.22 25.28
C LEU A 3 -11.68 -0.67 26.22
N PRO A 4 -11.92 0.65 26.27
CA PRO A 4 -12.99 1.20 27.11
C PRO A 4 -14.37 0.61 26.77
N LEU A 5 -15.20 0.35 27.79
CA LEU A 5 -16.59 -0.16 27.64
C LEU A 5 -17.50 0.76 26.79
N ARG A 6 -17.04 1.99 26.51
CA ARG A 6 -17.62 2.96 25.58
C ARG A 6 -17.76 2.40 24.16
N TYR A 7 -16.83 1.56 23.71
CA TYR A 7 -16.81 1.04 22.36
C TYR A 7 -17.44 -0.35 22.28
N GLU A 8 -18.30 -0.57 21.29
CA GLU A 8 -18.89 -1.87 20.98
C GLU A 8 -18.35 -2.38 19.64
N ILE A 9 -17.47 -3.38 19.67
CA ILE A 9 -16.96 -4.03 18.46
C ILE A 9 -18.10 -4.75 17.74
N ARG A 10 -18.20 -4.54 16.43
CA ARG A 10 -19.20 -5.14 15.56
C ARG A 10 -18.61 -6.21 14.65
N ASP A 11 -17.53 -5.87 13.97
CA ASP A 11 -16.91 -6.74 12.98
C ASP A 11 -15.40 -6.52 12.91
N ARG A 12 -14.65 -7.52 12.43
CA ARG A 12 -13.23 -7.38 12.13
C ARG A 12 -13.08 -6.93 10.68
N LEU A 13 -12.34 -5.86 10.45
CA LEU A 13 -11.96 -5.43 9.12
C LEU A 13 -10.77 -6.31 8.68
N GLY A 14 -10.92 -7.06 7.59
CA GLY A 14 -9.86 -7.89 7.04
C GLY A 14 -8.75 -7.06 6.37
N GLY A 15 -7.53 -7.59 6.29
CA GLY A 15 -6.45 -7.06 5.44
C GLY A 15 -5.43 -6.12 6.08
N THR A 16 -5.49 -5.84 7.38
CA THR A 16 -4.43 -5.10 8.10
C THR A 16 -3.67 -6.03 9.04
N ALA A 17 -2.34 -5.93 9.08
CA ALA A 17 -1.50 -6.71 10.00
C ALA A 17 -1.88 -6.49 11.48
N GLN A 18 -2.40 -5.31 11.84
CA GLN A 18 -2.66 -4.87 13.23
C GLN A 18 -4.16 -4.84 13.62
N GLY A 19 -4.94 -5.84 13.20
CA GLY A 19 -6.31 -6.07 13.72
C GLY A 19 -7.20 -4.82 13.79
N ALA A 20 -7.69 -4.34 12.64
CA ALA A 20 -8.69 -3.28 12.59
C ALA A 20 -10.11 -3.82 12.80
N TYR A 21 -10.96 -3.08 13.51
CA TYR A 21 -12.32 -3.48 13.85
C TYR A 21 -13.32 -2.35 13.58
N LEU A 22 -14.45 -2.69 12.94
CA LEU A 22 -15.62 -1.82 12.93
C LEU A 22 -16.26 -1.84 14.30
N ALA A 23 -16.50 -0.67 14.86
CA ALA A 23 -17.11 -0.52 16.17
C ALA A 23 -18.16 0.60 16.20
N TYR A 24 -18.88 0.65 17.31
CA TYR A 24 -19.84 1.70 17.62
C TYR A 24 -19.44 2.41 18.91
N ASP A 25 -19.31 3.74 18.85
CA ASP A 25 -19.09 4.57 20.02
C ASP A 25 -20.44 4.87 20.69
N LYS A 26 -20.68 4.26 21.86
CA LYS A 26 -21.94 4.43 22.62
C LYS A 26 -22.16 5.86 23.12
N LYS A 27 -21.09 6.65 23.25
CA LYS A 27 -21.18 8.05 23.72
C LYS A 27 -21.70 8.97 22.61
N THR A 28 -21.19 8.81 21.39
CA THR A 28 -21.54 9.67 20.25
C THR A 28 -22.62 9.08 19.35
N ASN A 29 -22.98 7.81 19.57
CA ASN A 29 -23.96 7.08 18.75
C ASN A 29 -23.51 6.98 17.28
N ALA A 30 -22.20 6.89 17.03
CA ALA A 30 -21.57 6.90 15.72
C ALA A 30 -20.71 5.65 15.47
N ARG A 31 -20.54 5.29 14.19
CA ARG A 31 -19.60 4.23 13.79
C ARG A 31 -18.17 4.77 13.86
N CYS A 32 -17.25 3.90 14.26
CA CYS A 32 -15.81 4.18 14.29
C CYS A 32 -15.03 2.94 13.86
N VAL A 33 -13.75 3.14 13.53
CA VAL A 33 -12.79 2.05 13.32
C VAL A 33 -11.82 2.05 14.47
N ILE A 34 -11.51 0.87 15.02
CA ILE A 34 -10.57 0.72 16.13
C ILE A 34 -9.43 -0.17 15.65
N LYS A 35 -8.22 0.38 15.62
CA LYS A 35 -6.99 -0.37 15.41
C LYS A 35 -6.42 -0.72 16.78
N MET A 36 -5.98 -1.96 16.93
CA MET A 36 -5.74 -2.58 18.23
C MET A 36 -4.41 -3.33 18.15
N GLN A 37 -3.50 -3.10 19.10
CA GLN A 37 -2.21 -3.78 19.16
C GLN A 37 -2.44 -5.29 19.39
N GLY A 38 -1.90 -6.16 18.54
CA GLY A 38 -2.04 -7.61 18.73
C GLY A 38 -1.36 -8.10 20.02
N ASP A 39 -1.91 -9.15 20.65
CA ASP A 39 -1.29 -9.83 21.80
C ASP A 39 -0.07 -10.70 21.39
N GLU A 40 0.20 -10.86 20.10
CA GLU A 40 1.35 -11.64 19.62
C GLU A 40 2.65 -10.84 19.81
N VAL A 41 3.66 -11.52 20.36
CA VAL A 41 5.04 -11.03 20.61
C VAL A 41 5.75 -10.55 19.31
N HIS A 42 5.08 -10.64 18.16
CA HIS A 42 5.52 -10.28 16.82
C HIS A 42 4.84 -9.04 16.26
N ASP A 43 4.07 -8.28 17.03
CA ASP A 43 3.58 -6.99 16.57
C ASP A 43 4.74 -5.97 16.63
N VAL A 44 5.59 -6.00 15.60
CA VAL A 44 6.88 -5.30 15.54
C VAL A 44 6.73 -3.78 15.58
N PHE A 45 5.51 -3.26 15.39
CA PHE A 45 5.22 -1.83 15.29
C PHE A 45 4.34 -1.35 16.43
N PRO A 46 4.89 -0.59 17.39
CA PRO A 46 4.08 0.06 18.42
C PRO A 46 3.11 1.07 17.80
N LEU A 47 1.83 0.99 18.17
CA LEU A 47 0.81 1.99 17.81
C LEU A 47 1.18 3.41 18.25
N GLU A 48 2.07 3.56 19.24
CA GLU A 48 2.54 4.85 19.74
C GLU A 48 3.08 5.76 18.63
N ARG A 49 3.78 5.19 17.64
CA ARG A 49 4.32 5.99 16.55
C ARG A 49 3.21 6.52 15.64
N GLU A 50 2.34 5.63 15.19
CA GLU A 50 1.19 5.98 14.35
C GLU A 50 0.31 7.01 15.05
N ARG A 51 0.04 6.79 16.35
CA ARG A 51 -0.70 7.73 17.20
C ARG A 51 -0.03 9.09 17.21
N ARG A 52 1.29 9.16 17.40
CA ARG A 52 2.03 10.43 17.45
C ARG A 52 2.04 11.14 16.10
N ALA A 53 2.24 10.41 15.00
CA ALA A 53 2.15 10.98 13.65
C ALA A 53 0.77 11.59 13.40
N LEU A 54 -0.29 10.80 13.59
CA LEU A 54 -1.66 11.21 13.29
C LEU A 54 -2.26 12.24 14.26
N THR A 55 -1.65 12.43 15.44
CA THR A 55 -1.99 13.54 16.35
C THR A 55 -1.16 14.80 16.11
N THR A 56 -0.08 14.71 15.34
CA THR A 56 0.78 15.85 14.98
C THR A 56 0.38 16.46 13.64
N ILE A 57 0.05 15.64 12.65
CA ILE A 57 -0.25 16.09 11.29
C ILE A 57 -1.66 16.66 11.22
N ASP A 58 -1.78 17.98 11.01
CA ASP A 58 -3.07 18.61 10.76
C ASP A 58 -3.38 18.73 9.26
N SER A 59 -4.11 17.76 8.73
CA SER A 59 -4.57 17.76 7.33
C SER A 59 -5.98 17.17 7.19
N GLU A 60 -6.77 17.69 6.26
CA GLU A 60 -8.05 17.09 5.84
C GLU A 60 -7.85 15.81 5.01
N ARG A 61 -6.64 15.61 4.47
CA ARG A 61 -6.27 14.47 3.61
C ARG A 61 -5.59 13.34 4.38
N VAL A 62 -5.48 13.46 5.70
CA VAL A 62 -4.90 12.43 6.59
C VAL A 62 -5.94 12.01 7.62
N VAL A 63 -6.02 10.71 7.90
CA VAL A 63 -7.00 10.17 8.85
C VAL A 63 -6.85 10.82 10.23
N LYS A 64 -7.97 11.26 10.80
CA LYS A 64 -8.00 11.90 12.12
C LYS A 64 -8.09 10.83 13.22
N VAL A 65 -7.48 11.12 14.37
CA VAL A 65 -7.65 10.33 15.60
C VAL A 65 -8.81 10.91 16.41
N LEU A 66 -9.81 10.08 16.74
CA LEU A 66 -10.93 10.46 17.62
C LEU A 66 -10.60 10.22 19.10
N ASP A 67 -9.88 9.14 19.39
CA ASP A 67 -9.49 8.69 20.72
C ASP A 67 -8.30 7.73 20.59
N ALA A 68 -7.50 7.60 21.63
CA ALA A 68 -6.38 6.67 21.65
C ALA A 68 -5.98 6.27 23.07
N GLY A 69 -5.50 5.05 23.21
CA GLY A 69 -4.84 4.55 24.41
C GLY A 69 -3.55 3.82 24.07
N PRO A 70 -2.84 3.26 25.07
CA PRO A 70 -1.58 2.57 24.85
C PRO A 70 -1.65 1.40 23.86
N GLU A 71 -2.80 0.73 23.77
CA GLU A 71 -3.00 -0.48 22.96
C GLU A 71 -4.04 -0.30 21.85
N TYR A 72 -4.55 0.92 21.61
CA TYR A 72 -5.56 1.17 20.58
C TYR A 72 -5.55 2.60 20.04
N ILE A 73 -6.01 2.75 18.78
CA ILE A 73 -6.32 4.03 18.15
C ILE A 73 -7.75 3.95 17.58
N VAL A 74 -8.56 4.97 17.83
CA VAL A 74 -9.92 5.10 17.31
C VAL A 74 -9.95 6.13 16.21
N PHE A 75 -10.42 5.72 15.04
CA PHE A 75 -10.57 6.53 13.84
C PHE A 75 -12.06 6.76 13.53
N PRO A 76 -12.40 7.85 12.84
CA PRO A 76 -13.74 8.00 12.28
C PRO A 76 -14.01 6.88 11.27
N PHE A 77 -15.24 6.39 11.23
CA PHE A 77 -15.67 5.58 10.10
C PHE A 77 -15.83 6.47 8.88
N ILE A 78 -14.96 6.31 7.88
CA ILE A 78 -15.04 7.06 6.63
C ILE A 78 -15.95 6.30 5.67
N SER A 79 -17.05 6.94 5.25
CA SER A 79 -17.95 6.39 4.25
C SER A 79 -17.29 6.49 2.87
N GLY A 80 -16.80 5.37 2.35
CA GLY A 80 -16.06 5.34 1.10
C GLY A 80 -15.60 3.93 0.74
N LYS A 81 -14.75 3.86 -0.28
CA LYS A 81 -13.99 2.66 -0.65
C LYS A 81 -12.53 3.04 -0.74
N THR A 82 -11.64 2.11 -0.41
CA THR A 82 -10.23 2.31 -0.76
C THR A 82 -10.07 2.38 -2.28
N LEU A 83 -8.98 2.98 -2.77
CA LEU A 83 -8.68 2.95 -4.20
C LEU A 83 -8.45 1.52 -4.71
N TYR A 84 -8.03 0.61 -3.83
CA TYR A 84 -7.98 -0.83 -4.13
C TYR A 84 -9.37 -1.45 -4.36
N GLU A 85 -10.36 -1.11 -3.54
CA GLU A 85 -11.72 -1.65 -3.65
C GLU A 85 -12.56 -0.97 -4.73
N SER A 86 -12.12 0.19 -5.21
CA SER A 86 -12.76 0.94 -6.28
C SER A 86 -12.51 0.26 -7.63
N SER A 87 -13.58 0.01 -8.40
CA SER A 87 -13.51 -0.65 -9.72
C SER A 87 -14.23 0.13 -10.81
N ASP A 88 -14.71 1.32 -10.48
CA ASP A 88 -15.54 2.10 -11.36
C ASP A 88 -14.62 2.93 -12.27
N PRO A 89 -14.79 2.88 -13.60
CA PRO A 89 -14.06 3.78 -14.50
C PRO A 89 -14.24 5.23 -14.08
N LEU A 90 -13.17 6.01 -14.16
CA LEU A 90 -13.16 7.41 -13.76
C LEU A 90 -12.86 8.30 -14.95
N PRO A 91 -13.45 9.50 -15.03
CA PRO A 91 -12.92 10.53 -15.91
C PRO A 91 -11.45 10.81 -15.58
N LEU A 92 -10.61 11.02 -16.59
CA LEU A 92 -9.19 11.28 -16.41
C LEU A 92 -8.92 12.43 -15.44
N PHE A 93 -9.71 13.51 -15.54
CA PHE A 93 -9.57 14.67 -14.67
C PHE A 93 -9.86 14.35 -13.19
N GLU A 94 -10.75 13.38 -12.89
CA GLU A 94 -11.00 12.91 -11.53
C GLU A 94 -9.79 12.10 -11.04
N GLY A 95 -9.22 11.23 -11.88
CA GLY A 95 -7.98 10.51 -11.57
C GLY A 95 -6.82 11.46 -11.24
N ILE A 96 -6.62 12.51 -12.06
CA ILE A 96 -5.62 13.56 -11.80
C ILE A 96 -5.91 14.27 -10.46
N SER A 97 -7.18 14.60 -10.19
CA SER A 97 -7.58 15.23 -8.93
C SER A 97 -7.31 14.34 -7.72
N ILE A 98 -7.59 13.04 -7.81
CA ILE A 98 -7.31 12.05 -6.77
C ILE A 98 -5.81 12.00 -6.48
N VAL A 99 -4.97 11.81 -7.51
CA VAL A 99 -3.51 11.77 -7.35
C VAL A 99 -2.97 13.07 -6.77
N GLN A 100 -3.49 14.22 -7.21
CA GLN A 100 -3.13 15.52 -6.64
C GLN A 100 -3.44 15.60 -5.15
N LYS A 101 -4.64 15.18 -4.72
CA LYS A 101 -5.03 15.24 -3.31
C LYS A 101 -4.23 14.27 -2.45
N ILE A 102 -3.84 13.10 -2.98
CA ILE A 102 -2.91 12.19 -2.29
C ILE A 102 -1.57 12.88 -2.08
N ALA A 103 -1.03 13.51 -3.14
CA ALA A 103 0.23 14.24 -3.07
C ALA A 103 0.18 15.42 -2.08
N GLU A 104 -0.93 16.16 -2.04
CA GLU A 104 -1.16 17.22 -1.06
C GLU A 104 -1.20 16.68 0.39
N GLY A 105 -1.77 15.49 0.61
CA GLY A 105 -1.70 14.84 1.92
C GLY A 105 -0.27 14.46 2.31
N LEU A 106 0.54 14.03 1.35
CA LEU A 106 1.98 13.78 1.56
C LEU A 106 2.76 15.06 1.82
N VAL A 107 2.40 16.19 1.20
CA VAL A 107 2.98 17.50 1.53
C VAL A 107 2.76 17.82 3.00
N ASP A 108 1.54 17.65 3.51
CA ASP A 108 1.22 17.91 4.91
C ASP A 108 1.98 16.95 5.84
N THR A 109 2.11 15.68 5.46
CA THR A 109 2.90 14.68 6.20
C THR A 109 4.39 15.04 6.28
N HIS A 110 4.98 15.38 5.13
CA HIS A 110 6.41 15.73 5.02
C HIS A 110 6.71 17.06 5.72
N ALA A 111 5.78 18.01 5.74
CA ALA A 111 5.92 19.28 6.45
C ALA A 111 6.09 19.10 7.96
N HIS A 112 5.60 17.99 8.52
CA HIS A 112 5.77 17.62 9.94
C HIS A 112 6.94 16.65 10.17
N GLY A 113 7.82 16.46 9.18
CA GLY A 113 9.02 15.60 9.29
C GLY A 113 8.75 14.10 9.21
N PHE A 114 7.50 13.69 8.97
CA PHE A 114 7.15 12.28 8.80
C PHE A 114 7.31 11.83 7.35
N VAL A 115 7.68 10.56 7.15
CA VAL A 115 7.62 9.85 5.87
C VAL A 115 6.60 8.73 6.01
N HIS A 116 5.66 8.58 5.08
CA HIS A 116 4.55 7.64 5.19
C HIS A 116 5.00 6.18 4.99
N ARG A 117 5.82 5.91 3.97
CA ARG A 117 6.48 4.63 3.65
C ARG A 117 5.59 3.46 3.22
N ASP A 118 4.28 3.66 3.15
CA ASP A 118 3.33 2.63 2.73
C ASP A 118 2.20 3.23 1.88
N VAL A 119 2.56 4.14 0.98
CA VAL A 119 1.61 4.74 0.04
C VAL A 119 1.22 3.71 -1.01
N LYS A 120 -0.03 3.27 -0.96
CA LYS A 120 -0.61 2.28 -1.88
C LYS A 120 -2.14 2.41 -1.96
N PRO A 121 -2.80 1.85 -2.98
CA PRO A 121 -4.25 1.99 -3.15
C PRO A 121 -5.10 1.56 -1.96
N ALA A 122 -4.67 0.56 -1.18
CA ALA A 122 -5.37 0.11 0.03
C ALA A 122 -5.31 1.12 1.19
N ASN A 123 -4.31 2.01 1.19
CA ASN A 123 -4.11 3.04 2.22
C ASN A 123 -4.65 4.40 1.79
N VAL A 124 -5.46 4.46 0.72
CA VAL A 124 -6.13 5.68 0.27
C VAL A 124 -7.63 5.42 0.23
N MET A 125 -8.36 6.03 1.16
CA MET A 125 -9.83 6.01 1.17
C MET A 125 -10.36 7.11 0.26
N ARG A 126 -11.25 6.76 -0.67
CA ARG A 126 -11.98 7.72 -1.51
C ARG A 126 -13.39 7.94 -0.98
N THR A 127 -13.78 9.21 -0.82
CA THR A 127 -15.13 9.63 -0.45
C THR A 127 -15.62 10.73 -1.39
N GLY A 128 -16.43 10.34 -2.39
CA GLY A 128 -16.77 11.24 -3.50
C GLY A 128 -15.52 11.68 -4.26
N ASP A 129 -15.27 12.99 -4.30
CA ASP A 129 -14.10 13.57 -4.94
C ASP A 129 -12.89 13.71 -4.00
N ASP A 130 -13.05 13.46 -2.71
CA ASP A 130 -12.01 13.60 -1.70
C ASP A 130 -11.30 12.28 -1.39
N VAL A 131 -10.11 12.40 -0.83
CA VAL A 131 -9.26 11.27 -0.42
C VAL A 131 -8.74 11.49 0.98
N VAL A 132 -8.55 10.39 1.70
CA VAL A 132 -7.92 10.36 3.01
C VAL A 132 -6.84 9.28 3.01
N LEU A 133 -5.61 9.69 3.32
CA LEU A 133 -4.49 8.80 3.59
C LEU A 133 -4.73 8.08 4.93
N LEU A 134 -4.59 6.76 4.89
CA LEU A 134 -4.76 5.85 6.00
C LEU A 134 -3.42 5.19 6.37
N ASP A 135 -3.42 4.51 7.50
CA ASP A 135 -2.36 3.59 7.96
C ASP A 135 -0.96 4.18 8.01
N TYR A 136 -0.66 4.84 9.12
CA TYR A 136 0.66 5.39 9.42
C TYR A 136 1.48 4.41 10.27
N GLY A 137 1.11 3.13 10.29
CA GLY A 137 1.78 2.09 11.08
C GLY A 137 3.26 1.91 10.72
N LEU A 138 3.65 2.21 9.48
CA LEU A 138 5.03 2.17 9.00
C LEU A 138 5.73 3.53 8.94
N CYS A 139 5.07 4.62 9.35
CA CYS A 139 5.65 5.94 9.19
C CYS A 139 7.01 6.06 9.91
N ASP A 140 7.85 6.96 9.45
CA ASP A 140 9.15 7.21 10.05
C ASP A 140 9.39 8.69 10.24
N HIS A 141 10.23 9.01 11.22
CA HIS A 141 10.57 10.37 11.57
C HIS A 141 11.97 10.38 12.21
N PRO A 142 12.87 11.31 11.83
CA PRO A 142 14.28 11.28 12.25
C PRO A 142 14.52 11.22 13.76
N ASP A 143 13.63 11.85 14.54
CA ASP A 143 13.70 11.88 16.01
C ASP A 143 13.27 10.57 16.70
N PHE A 144 12.94 9.51 15.96
CA PHE A 144 12.49 8.24 16.51
C PHE A 144 13.41 7.08 16.09
N PRO A 145 13.56 6.03 16.94
CA PRO A 145 14.35 4.86 16.59
C PRO A 145 13.78 4.19 15.33
N SER A 146 14.57 3.95 14.28
CA SER A 146 14.04 3.34 13.05
C SER A 146 13.33 2.00 13.33
N TRP A 147 12.27 1.71 12.57
CA TRP A 147 11.60 0.39 12.52
C TRP A 147 12.54 -0.70 11.98
N MET A 148 13.65 -0.32 11.36
CA MET A 148 14.72 -1.24 11.04
C MET A 148 15.63 -1.43 12.24
N THR A 149 15.76 -2.67 12.67
CA THR A 149 16.89 -3.08 13.48
C THR A 149 18.09 -3.30 12.55
N PRO A 150 19.20 -2.56 12.71
CA PRO A 150 20.44 -2.80 11.94
C PRO A 150 21.02 -4.21 12.14
N GLN A 151 20.55 -4.93 13.16
CA GLN A 151 21.01 -6.28 13.50
C GLN A 151 20.38 -7.37 12.63
N ASP A 152 19.23 -7.10 12.02
CA ASP A 152 18.48 -8.10 11.25
C ASP A 152 18.27 -7.70 9.80
N ASP A 153 18.86 -6.61 9.29
CA ASP A 153 18.73 -6.10 7.90
C ASP A 153 17.29 -6.17 7.33
N SER A 154 16.28 -6.12 8.21
CA SER A 154 14.89 -6.39 7.84
C SER A 154 14.20 -5.12 7.40
N VAL A 155 13.41 -5.23 6.33
CA VAL A 155 12.71 -4.09 5.73
C VAL A 155 11.22 -4.35 5.75
N PHE A 156 10.45 -3.36 6.12
CA PHE A 156 9.00 -3.46 6.16
C PHE A 156 8.36 -2.54 5.13
N GLY A 157 7.31 -3.04 4.49
CA GLY A 157 6.57 -2.30 3.48
C GLY A 157 5.82 -3.22 2.54
N THR A 158 5.38 -2.65 1.44
CA THR A 158 4.70 -3.38 0.39
C THR A 158 5.58 -3.37 -0.88
N PRO A 159 6.24 -4.49 -1.23
CA PRO A 159 7.34 -4.51 -2.19
C PRO A 159 7.06 -3.87 -3.55
N LEU A 160 5.83 -3.97 -4.05
CA LEU A 160 5.44 -3.40 -5.34
C LEU A 160 5.48 -1.85 -5.36
N TYR A 161 5.25 -1.22 -4.22
CA TYR A 161 5.20 0.24 -4.07
C TYR A 161 6.49 0.80 -3.47
N MET A 162 7.44 -0.04 -3.05
CA MET A 162 8.68 0.38 -2.40
C MET A 162 9.73 0.85 -3.41
N SER A 163 10.39 1.95 -3.08
CA SER A 163 11.54 2.45 -3.83
C SER A 163 12.83 1.68 -3.48
N SER A 164 13.85 1.79 -4.33
CA SER A 164 15.12 1.07 -4.14
C SER A 164 15.81 1.45 -2.81
N GLU A 165 15.76 2.72 -2.42
CA GLU A 165 16.31 3.19 -1.15
C GLU A 165 15.44 2.77 0.05
N ALA A 166 14.13 2.58 -0.12
CA ALA A 166 13.29 2.00 0.91
C ALA A 166 13.66 0.52 1.18
N PHE A 167 13.99 -0.25 0.14
CA PHE A 167 14.58 -1.60 0.28
C PHE A 167 15.99 -1.60 0.89
N ALA A 168 16.72 -0.50 0.77
CA ALA A 168 18.00 -0.32 1.44
C ALA A 168 17.85 0.25 2.85
N GLY A 169 16.62 0.52 3.28
CA GLY A 169 16.31 1.08 4.57
C GLY A 169 16.34 2.60 4.69
N ASN A 170 16.85 3.30 3.68
CA ASN A 170 17.08 4.73 3.72
C ASN A 170 15.91 5.50 3.09
N ALA A 171 14.67 5.09 3.42
CA ALA A 171 13.49 5.73 2.86
C ALA A 171 13.40 7.19 3.33
N ASP A 172 13.06 8.09 2.39
CA ASP A 172 12.85 9.50 2.65
C ASP A 172 11.57 10.00 1.95
N ALA A 173 11.32 11.30 1.97
CA ALA A 173 10.17 11.91 1.30
C ALA A 173 10.06 11.55 -0.20
N ARG A 174 11.20 11.30 -0.89
CA ARG A 174 11.24 10.90 -2.31
C ARG A 174 10.89 9.43 -2.51
N SER A 175 10.96 8.63 -1.45
CA SER A 175 10.41 7.26 -1.45
C SER A 175 8.88 7.29 -1.53
N ASP A 176 8.21 8.19 -0.79
CA ASP A 176 6.75 8.36 -0.90
C ASP A 176 6.35 8.88 -2.29
N VAL A 177 7.16 9.76 -2.89
CA VAL A 177 6.95 10.24 -4.28
C VAL A 177 7.01 9.07 -5.27
N TYR A 178 7.96 8.16 -5.10
CA TYR A 178 8.04 6.95 -5.93
C TYR A 178 6.81 6.07 -5.75
N SER A 179 6.41 5.79 -4.51
CA SER A 179 5.21 4.99 -4.22
C SER A 179 3.94 5.61 -4.81
N LEU A 180 3.82 6.95 -4.76
CA LEU A 180 2.76 7.69 -5.43
C LEU A 180 2.83 7.54 -6.96
N GLY A 181 4.02 7.53 -7.55
CA GLY A 181 4.22 7.26 -8.98
C GLY A 181 3.71 5.87 -9.38
N VAL A 182 4.00 4.84 -8.59
CA VAL A 182 3.49 3.47 -8.81
C VAL A 182 1.97 3.45 -8.74
N LEU A 183 1.39 4.08 -7.70
CA LEU A 183 -0.06 4.20 -7.52
C LEU A 183 -0.71 4.93 -8.70
N ALA A 184 -0.13 6.07 -9.13
CA ALA A 184 -0.66 6.87 -10.23
C ALA A 184 -0.62 6.08 -11.55
N HIS A 185 0.48 5.39 -11.84
CA HIS A 185 0.57 4.52 -13.01
C HIS A 185 -0.53 3.46 -12.99
N GLY A 186 -0.70 2.74 -11.87
CA GLY A 186 -1.77 1.75 -11.70
C GLY A 186 -3.16 2.34 -11.89
N LEU A 187 -3.43 3.52 -11.33
CA LEU A 187 -4.72 4.19 -11.41
C LEU A 187 -5.08 4.59 -12.86
N PHE A 188 -4.12 5.14 -13.61
CA PHE A 188 -4.38 5.66 -14.96
C PHE A 188 -4.40 4.58 -16.04
N THR A 189 -3.63 3.52 -15.85
CA THR A 189 -3.45 2.47 -16.88
C THR A 189 -4.24 1.20 -16.58
N GLY A 190 -4.71 1.05 -15.33
CA GLY A 190 -5.22 -0.23 -14.85
C GLY A 190 -4.15 -1.31 -14.90
N GLN A 191 -2.87 -0.96 -14.72
CA GLN A 191 -1.75 -1.90 -14.63
C GLN A 191 -0.65 -1.34 -13.69
N ASP A 192 -0.23 -2.10 -12.67
CA ASP A 192 0.95 -1.71 -11.88
C ASP A 192 2.23 -1.81 -12.75
N PRO A 193 3.11 -0.79 -12.75
CA PRO A 193 4.19 -0.64 -13.75
C PRO A 193 5.20 -1.79 -13.76
N TYR A 194 5.40 -2.45 -12.62
CA TYR A 194 6.40 -3.52 -12.48
C TYR A 194 5.79 -4.91 -12.42
N ARG A 195 4.46 -5.04 -12.35
CA ARG A 195 3.80 -6.34 -12.12
C ARG A 195 4.07 -7.35 -13.24
N GLY A 196 4.11 -6.91 -14.49
CA GLY A 196 4.50 -7.77 -15.62
C GLY A 196 5.96 -8.23 -15.55
N TRP A 197 6.87 -7.32 -15.18
CA TRP A 197 8.28 -7.65 -14.99
C TRP A 197 8.46 -8.71 -13.89
N PHE A 198 7.76 -8.55 -12.77
CA PHE A 198 7.74 -9.52 -11.67
C PHE A 198 7.28 -10.91 -12.10
N ARG A 199 6.20 -10.98 -12.89
CA ARG A 199 5.71 -12.24 -13.45
C ARG A 199 6.79 -12.92 -14.28
N GLU A 200 7.51 -12.18 -15.11
CA GLU A 200 8.60 -12.75 -15.91
C GLU A 200 9.78 -13.21 -15.05
N GLN A 201 10.15 -12.48 -14.00
CA GLN A 201 11.19 -12.95 -13.07
C GLN A 201 10.79 -14.24 -12.36
N LEU A 202 9.53 -14.34 -11.94
CA LEU A 202 8.99 -15.56 -11.35
C LEU A 202 8.99 -16.73 -12.33
N ARG A 203 8.59 -16.50 -13.59
CA ARG A 203 8.69 -17.52 -14.65
C ARG A 203 10.12 -17.99 -14.82
N GLU A 204 11.07 -17.07 -14.92
CA GLU A 204 12.48 -17.42 -15.10
C GLU A 204 13.03 -18.19 -13.89
N MET A 205 12.65 -17.80 -12.67
CA MET A 205 13.00 -18.53 -11.45
C MET A 205 12.43 -19.96 -11.45
N VAL A 206 11.18 -20.14 -11.88
CA VAL A 206 10.52 -21.45 -12.01
C VAL A 206 11.20 -22.30 -13.08
N ARG A 207 11.50 -21.73 -14.26
CA ARG A 207 12.24 -22.43 -15.33
C ARG A 207 13.62 -22.90 -14.86
N ARG A 208 14.32 -22.10 -14.05
CA ARG A 208 15.63 -22.45 -13.49
C ARG A 208 15.56 -23.45 -12.34
N ASN A 209 14.40 -23.62 -11.71
CA ASN A 209 14.18 -24.52 -10.58
C ASN A 209 12.97 -25.44 -10.82
N PRO A 210 13.03 -26.33 -11.83
CA PRO A 210 11.89 -27.17 -12.24
C PRO A 210 11.42 -28.15 -11.17
N SER A 211 12.26 -28.45 -10.17
CA SER A 211 11.92 -29.25 -8.99
C SER A 211 10.81 -28.65 -8.11
N ARG A 212 10.43 -27.38 -8.32
CA ARG A 212 9.32 -26.73 -7.60
C ARG A 212 7.92 -27.07 -8.12
N GLY A 213 7.81 -27.77 -9.26
CA GLY A 213 6.54 -28.29 -9.77
C GLY A 213 5.53 -27.24 -10.24
N ILE A 214 5.96 -25.98 -10.43
CA ILE A 214 5.10 -24.91 -10.94
C ILE A 214 5.13 -24.95 -12.46
N ASP A 215 3.97 -25.17 -13.09
CA ASP A 215 3.82 -24.94 -14.53
C ASP A 215 3.88 -23.43 -14.81
N PRO A 216 4.80 -22.92 -15.66
CA PRO A 216 4.82 -21.51 -16.03
C PRO A 216 3.48 -20.98 -16.55
N ALA A 217 2.64 -21.82 -17.17
CA ALA A 217 1.31 -21.44 -17.65
C ALA A 217 0.33 -21.12 -16.51
N PHE A 218 0.55 -21.66 -15.30
CA PHE A 218 -0.26 -21.33 -14.12
C PHE A 218 -0.18 -19.85 -13.76
N LEU A 219 0.99 -19.23 -13.96
CA LEU A 219 1.21 -17.82 -13.65
C LEU A 219 0.33 -16.89 -14.48
N ASP A 220 -0.25 -17.37 -15.58
CA ASP A 220 -1.13 -16.62 -16.48
C ASP A 220 -2.62 -16.69 -16.12
N GLY A 221 -2.99 -17.62 -15.25
CA GLY A 221 -4.36 -17.74 -14.74
C GLY A 221 -4.69 -16.74 -13.62
N PRO A 222 -5.98 -16.61 -13.26
CA PRO A 222 -6.43 -15.78 -12.12
C PRO A 222 -5.73 -16.15 -10.81
N ASP A 223 -5.57 -17.45 -10.55
CA ASP A 223 -4.91 -17.98 -9.34
C ASP A 223 -3.40 -17.74 -9.36
N GLY A 224 -2.80 -17.71 -10.56
CA GLY A 224 -1.39 -17.33 -10.76
C GLY A 224 -1.11 -15.90 -10.37
N SER A 225 -2.09 -15.00 -10.51
CA SER A 225 -1.96 -13.61 -10.08
C SER A 225 -1.83 -13.48 -8.56
N ALA A 226 -2.58 -14.28 -7.80
CA ALA A 226 -2.47 -14.34 -6.34
C ALA A 226 -1.12 -14.93 -5.90
N TYR A 227 -0.62 -15.95 -6.62
CA TYR A 227 0.70 -16.51 -6.37
C TYR A 227 1.82 -15.50 -6.66
N VAL A 228 1.70 -14.73 -7.73
CA VAL A 228 2.64 -13.65 -8.06
C VAL A 228 2.66 -12.61 -6.95
N ASP A 229 1.49 -12.19 -6.46
CA ASP A 229 1.38 -11.22 -5.38
C ASP A 229 2.00 -11.76 -4.07
N LEU A 230 1.79 -13.03 -3.75
CA LEU A 230 2.42 -13.68 -2.59
C LEU A 230 3.94 -13.81 -2.76
N ALA A 231 4.41 -14.22 -3.94
CA ALA A 231 5.84 -14.36 -4.18
C ALA A 231 6.54 -12.99 -4.20
N MET A 232 5.88 -11.93 -4.69
CA MET A 232 6.37 -10.55 -4.57
C MET A 232 6.56 -10.13 -3.11
N GLN A 233 5.67 -10.56 -2.22
CA GLN A 233 5.80 -10.28 -0.78
C GLN A 233 7.04 -10.94 -0.18
N SER A 234 7.50 -12.06 -0.72
CA SER A 234 8.66 -12.75 -0.19
C SER A 234 9.98 -12.37 -0.87
N MET A 235 10.01 -11.99 -2.15
CA MET A 235 11.23 -11.85 -2.95
C MET A 235 12.11 -10.60 -2.67
N SER A 236 12.58 -10.34 -1.44
CA SER A 236 13.34 -9.12 -1.10
C SER A 236 14.61 -8.87 -1.94
N ASN A 237 15.48 -9.89 -2.13
CA ASN A 237 16.84 -9.66 -2.68
C ASN A 237 16.90 -9.53 -4.21
N THR A 238 16.03 -10.25 -4.94
CA THR A 238 15.92 -10.08 -6.40
C THR A 238 15.26 -8.74 -6.75
N ILE A 239 14.37 -8.25 -5.89
CA ILE A 239 13.69 -6.96 -6.05
C ILE A 239 14.68 -5.81 -5.83
N ARG A 240 15.43 -5.86 -4.72
CA ARG A 240 16.44 -4.85 -4.36
C ARG A 240 17.48 -4.62 -5.46
N THR A 241 17.86 -5.67 -6.19
CA THR A 241 18.89 -5.61 -7.23
C THR A 241 18.37 -5.39 -8.65
N ARG A 242 17.05 -5.49 -8.90
CA ARG A 242 16.50 -5.45 -10.27
C ARG A 242 15.26 -4.59 -10.49
N LEU A 243 14.88 -3.73 -9.54
CA LEU A 243 13.92 -2.61 -9.76
C LEU A 243 14.43 -1.53 -10.76
N HIS A 244 15.44 -1.85 -11.59
CA HIS A 244 16.00 -1.00 -12.63
C HIS A 244 15.22 -1.04 -13.96
N GLY A 245 14.08 -1.75 -14.02
CA GLY A 245 13.22 -1.72 -15.19
C GLY A 245 12.64 -0.32 -15.40
N LYS A 246 12.66 0.19 -16.64
CA LYS A 246 11.94 1.43 -16.96
C LYS A 246 10.44 1.12 -16.97
N ALA A 247 9.64 1.90 -16.26
CA ALA A 247 8.20 1.83 -16.37
C ALA A 247 7.76 2.16 -17.80
N THR A 248 6.74 1.47 -18.29
CA THR A 248 6.16 1.75 -19.60
C THR A 248 5.48 3.13 -19.56
N PRO A 249 5.67 4.00 -20.56
CA PRO A 249 4.92 5.25 -20.67
C PRO A 249 3.41 5.00 -20.66
N LEU A 250 2.66 5.89 -20.00
CA LEU A 250 1.21 5.76 -19.93
C LEU A 250 0.57 5.84 -21.32
N THR A 251 1.14 6.67 -22.20
CA THR A 251 0.72 6.85 -23.60
C THR A 251 0.90 5.61 -24.46
N ASP A 252 1.83 4.73 -24.10
CA ASP A 252 2.06 3.47 -24.83
C ASP A 252 0.99 2.43 -24.48
N ILE A 253 0.38 2.55 -23.29
CA ILE A 253 -0.71 1.69 -22.83
C ILE A 253 -2.06 2.26 -23.29
N ASP A 254 -2.25 3.56 -23.12
CA ASP A 254 -3.44 4.29 -23.56
C ASP A 254 -3.04 5.63 -24.21
N PRO A 255 -3.06 5.70 -25.56
CA PRO A 255 -2.72 6.90 -26.31
C PRO A 255 -3.66 8.10 -26.05
N SER A 256 -4.78 7.93 -25.35
CA SER A 256 -5.66 9.03 -24.96
C SER A 256 -5.18 9.79 -23.73
N ILE A 257 -4.18 9.25 -23.00
CA ILE A 257 -3.56 9.90 -21.85
C ILE A 257 -2.63 11.02 -22.34
N PRO A 258 -2.67 12.24 -21.76
CA PRO A 258 -1.75 13.32 -22.09
C PRO A 258 -0.29 12.94 -21.83
N VAL A 259 0.60 13.32 -22.74
CA VAL A 259 2.05 13.07 -22.63
C VAL A 259 2.60 13.70 -21.35
N GLU A 260 2.13 14.89 -20.99
CA GLU A 260 2.55 15.61 -19.78
C GLU A 260 2.23 14.82 -18.51
N LEU A 261 1.09 14.10 -18.49
CA LEU A 261 0.75 13.22 -17.37
C LEU A 261 1.70 12.02 -17.32
N SER A 262 2.01 11.45 -18.48
CA SER A 262 2.97 10.36 -18.58
C SER A 262 4.34 10.78 -18.05
N ASP A 263 4.82 11.96 -18.42
CA ASP A 263 6.11 12.50 -18.00
C ASP A 263 6.17 12.72 -16.49
N VAL A 264 5.11 13.29 -15.87
CA VAL A 264 5.05 13.47 -14.41
C VAL A 264 5.19 12.14 -13.68
N VAL A 265 4.42 11.12 -14.09
CA VAL A 265 4.42 9.81 -13.45
C VAL A 265 5.76 9.09 -13.65
N LEU A 266 6.33 9.14 -14.86
CA LEU A 266 7.63 8.52 -15.13
C LEU A 266 8.79 9.24 -14.43
N HIS A 267 8.70 10.55 -14.20
CA HIS A 267 9.69 11.29 -13.42
C HIS A 267 9.65 10.89 -11.94
N ALA A 268 8.47 10.63 -11.37
CA ALA A 268 8.35 10.07 -10.02
C ALA A 268 8.91 8.64 -9.91
N LEU A 269 8.89 7.87 -11.00
CA LEU A 269 9.35 6.47 -11.07
C LEU A 269 10.85 6.30 -11.42
N GLN A 270 11.64 7.38 -11.45
CA GLN A 270 13.08 7.26 -11.68
C GLN A 270 13.72 6.38 -10.61
N THR A 271 14.66 5.50 -10.98
CA THR A 271 15.24 4.57 -10.00
C THR A 271 16.01 5.31 -8.91
N LYS A 272 16.80 6.32 -9.29
CA LYS A 272 17.63 7.08 -8.35
C LYS A 272 16.83 8.23 -7.72
N PRO A 273 16.86 8.41 -6.40
CA PRO A 273 16.12 9.49 -5.74
C PRO A 273 16.48 10.90 -6.24
N GLU A 274 17.74 11.14 -6.61
CA GLU A 274 18.21 12.42 -7.15
C GLU A 274 17.69 12.76 -8.55
N ASP A 275 17.26 11.73 -9.30
CA ASP A 275 16.68 11.90 -10.63
C ASP A 275 15.15 12.04 -10.57
N ARG A 276 14.52 11.91 -9.39
CA ARG A 276 13.08 12.08 -9.20
C ARG A 276 12.73 13.53 -8.88
N LEU A 277 11.44 13.82 -8.98
CA LEU A 277 10.83 14.98 -8.31
C LEU A 277 11.26 15.00 -6.83
N SER A 278 11.80 16.13 -6.38
CA SER A 278 12.48 16.28 -5.10
C SER A 278 11.54 16.21 -3.90
N SER A 279 10.23 16.40 -4.11
CA SER A 279 9.22 16.41 -3.06
C SER A 279 7.81 16.15 -3.58
N ALA A 280 6.89 15.82 -2.68
CA ALA A 280 5.46 15.77 -2.99
C ALA A 280 4.92 17.14 -3.46
N GLN A 281 5.50 18.25 -2.97
CA GLN A 281 5.10 19.60 -3.39
C GLN A 281 5.50 19.88 -4.85
N GLU A 282 6.67 19.41 -5.27
CA GLU A 282 7.08 19.48 -6.66
C GLU A 282 6.16 18.62 -7.53
N PHE A 283 5.83 17.41 -7.08
CA PHE A 283 4.86 16.53 -7.77
C PHE A 283 3.51 17.24 -7.98
N VAL A 284 2.94 17.86 -6.95
CA VAL A 284 1.69 18.65 -7.05
C VAL A 284 1.83 19.76 -8.09
N THR A 285 2.96 20.48 -8.08
CA THR A 285 3.21 21.61 -8.97
C THR A 285 3.28 21.15 -10.43
N THR A 286 4.03 20.09 -10.71
CA THR A 286 4.16 19.53 -12.06
C THR A 286 2.82 18.95 -12.54
N LEU A 287 2.08 18.26 -11.68
CA LEU A 287 0.76 17.70 -12.03
C LEU A 287 -0.29 18.78 -12.36
N ARG A 288 -0.21 19.97 -11.74
CA ARG A 288 -1.11 21.09 -12.05
C ARG A 288 -0.93 21.64 -13.47
N ALA A 289 0.23 21.42 -14.10
CA ALA A 289 0.48 21.82 -15.48
C ALA A 289 -0.16 20.87 -16.53
N VAL A 290 -0.63 19.70 -16.11
CA VAL A 290 -1.23 18.71 -17.00
C VAL A 290 -2.60 19.19 -17.52
N PRO A 291 -2.86 19.14 -18.84
CA PRO A 291 -4.16 19.48 -19.41
C PRO A 291 -5.30 18.60 -18.87
N ARG A 292 -6.43 19.22 -18.49
CA ARG A 292 -7.62 18.52 -17.96
C ARG A 292 -8.73 18.48 -18.99
N GLU A 293 -8.56 17.65 -20.01
CA GLU A 293 -9.63 17.46 -21.00
C GLU A 293 -10.73 16.54 -20.47
N ARG A 294 -12.00 16.93 -20.67
CA ARG A 294 -13.16 16.24 -20.09
C ARG A 294 -13.59 14.96 -20.82
N LYS A 295 -12.92 14.57 -21.91
CA LYS A 295 -13.39 13.48 -22.80
C LYS A 295 -12.69 12.14 -22.62
N ALA A 296 -11.56 12.08 -21.89
CA ALA A 296 -10.85 10.84 -21.62
C ALA A 296 -11.36 10.19 -20.32
N TYR A 297 -11.54 8.87 -20.35
CA TYR A 297 -11.87 8.04 -19.19
C TYR A 297 -10.76 7.02 -18.98
N ILE A 298 -10.42 6.75 -17.72
CA ILE A 298 -9.44 5.74 -17.32
C ILE A 298 -10.16 4.52 -16.74
N ALA A 299 -9.66 3.34 -17.09
CA ALA A 299 -10.18 2.08 -16.56
C ALA A 299 -9.54 1.79 -15.19
N VAL A 300 -10.30 1.93 -14.10
CA VAL A 300 -9.88 1.46 -12.76
C VAL A 300 -10.19 -0.03 -12.67
N ASN A 301 -9.18 -0.88 -12.83
CA ASN A 301 -9.37 -2.34 -12.82
C ASN A 301 -9.03 -2.96 -11.45
N LYS A 302 -10.01 -3.62 -10.84
CA LYS A 302 -9.92 -4.32 -9.54
C LYS A 302 -8.85 -5.41 -9.46
N GLY A 303 -8.38 -5.92 -10.60
CA GLY A 303 -7.30 -6.91 -10.67
C GLY A 303 -5.92 -6.29 -10.92
N ALA A 304 -5.86 -5.01 -11.26
CA ALA A 304 -4.64 -4.34 -11.66
C ALA A 304 -3.82 -3.86 -10.47
N LEU A 305 -4.50 -3.18 -9.54
CA LEU A 305 -3.94 -2.69 -8.30
C LEU A 305 -3.77 -3.88 -7.37
N ALA A 306 -2.53 -4.26 -7.06
CA ALA A 306 -2.30 -5.39 -6.18
C ALA A 306 -2.88 -5.14 -4.77
N LYS A 307 -3.52 -6.16 -4.19
CA LYS A 307 -3.82 -6.21 -2.74
C LYS A 307 -2.52 -6.50 -2.01
N ALA A 308 -1.60 -5.56 -2.08
CA ALA A 308 -0.24 -5.81 -1.67
C ALA A 308 -0.16 -5.57 -0.15
N GLU A 309 -0.17 -6.67 0.60
CA GLU A 309 -0.10 -6.64 2.07
C GLU A 309 1.26 -6.09 2.52
N THR A 310 1.26 -5.51 3.72
CA THR A 310 2.49 -5.04 4.37
C THR A 310 3.20 -6.25 4.98
N VAL A 311 4.46 -6.46 4.61
CA VAL A 311 5.23 -7.64 5.02
C VAL A 311 6.58 -7.26 5.60
N GLN A 312 7.12 -8.15 6.45
CA GLN A 312 8.51 -8.10 6.88
C GLN A 312 9.38 -8.84 5.85
N LEU A 313 10.28 -8.12 5.23
CA LEU A 313 11.32 -8.66 4.38
C LEU A 313 12.56 -8.92 5.24
N LEU A 314 12.96 -10.19 5.33
CA LEU A 314 14.19 -10.57 6.02
C LEU A 314 15.39 -10.51 5.05
N PRO A 315 16.61 -10.24 5.54
CA PRO A 315 17.84 -10.34 4.76
C PRO A 315 18.14 -11.80 4.41
N ASP A 316 19.14 -11.99 3.55
CA ASP A 316 19.56 -13.28 3.00
C ASP A 316 19.34 -14.46 3.95
N ARG A 317 18.24 -15.16 3.72
CA ARG A 317 18.08 -16.55 4.06
C ARG A 317 17.81 -17.32 2.78
N ASP A 318 18.32 -18.55 2.78
CA ASP A 318 18.21 -19.52 1.70
C ASP A 318 16.86 -19.42 0.98
N LEU A 319 16.87 -19.32 -0.35
CA LEU A 319 15.67 -19.29 -1.19
C LEU A 319 14.78 -20.53 -0.96
N SER A 320 15.28 -21.58 -0.30
CA SER A 320 14.48 -22.70 0.23
C SER A 320 13.45 -22.32 1.29
N GLN A 321 13.52 -21.12 1.88
CA GLN A 321 12.57 -20.60 2.87
C GLN A 321 11.36 -19.88 2.25
N TYR A 322 11.32 -19.72 0.93
CA TYR A 322 10.11 -19.25 0.25
C TYR A 322 9.05 -20.35 0.21
N PRO A 323 7.76 -20.02 0.39
CA PRO A 323 6.70 -21.00 0.32
C PRO A 323 6.79 -21.74 -1.00
N THR A 324 6.86 -23.07 -0.93
CA THR A 324 6.64 -23.98 -2.05
C THR A 324 5.27 -23.68 -2.67
N PHE A 325 5.07 -24.13 -3.91
CA PHE A 325 3.79 -23.98 -4.59
C PHE A 325 2.60 -24.46 -3.75
N GLU A 326 2.78 -25.58 -3.04
CA GLU A 326 1.76 -26.20 -2.20
C GLU A 326 1.46 -25.35 -0.96
N GLU A 327 2.48 -24.74 -0.36
CA GLU A 327 2.33 -23.79 0.76
C GLU A 327 1.64 -22.50 0.32
N ALA A 328 2.04 -21.93 -0.82
CA ALA A 328 1.43 -20.74 -1.38
C ALA A 328 -0.04 -20.96 -1.74
N ARG A 329 -0.36 -22.09 -2.37
CA ARG A 329 -1.73 -22.49 -2.68
C ARG A 329 -2.57 -22.65 -1.41
N ARG A 330 -2.03 -23.29 -0.38
CA ARG A 330 -2.71 -23.42 0.92
C ARG A 330 -2.98 -22.06 1.58
N LEU A 331 -2.02 -21.13 1.52
CA LEU A 331 -2.20 -19.77 2.03
C LEU A 331 -3.29 -19.01 1.28
N ILE A 332 -3.33 -19.11 -0.06
CA ILE A 332 -4.39 -18.50 -0.89
C ILE A 332 -5.76 -19.11 -0.55
N GLU A 333 -5.83 -20.43 -0.39
CA GLU A 333 -7.05 -21.13 0.02
C GLU A 333 -7.49 -20.73 1.44
N GLU A 334 -6.56 -20.47 2.36
CA GLU A 334 -6.84 -19.99 3.71
C GLU A 334 -7.30 -18.52 3.74
N GLN A 335 -6.68 -17.64 2.93
CA GLN A 335 -7.08 -16.23 2.81
C GLN A 335 -8.47 -16.06 2.18
N ASN A 336 -8.90 -17.01 1.33
CA ASN A 336 -10.21 -17.00 0.68
C ASN A 336 -11.30 -17.76 1.46
N LYS A 337 -10.99 -18.35 2.61
CA LYS A 337 -12.03 -18.99 3.45
C LYS A 337 -12.95 -17.91 4.02
N PRO A 338 -14.28 -18.03 3.87
CA PRO A 338 -15.20 -17.17 4.58
C PRO A 338 -14.95 -17.36 6.09
N VAL A 339 -14.74 -16.26 6.81
CA VAL A 339 -14.62 -16.28 8.26
C VAL A 339 -15.99 -16.71 8.80
N ILE A 340 -16.14 -18.01 9.07
CA ILE A 340 -17.31 -18.54 9.74
C ILE A 340 -17.32 -17.90 11.13
N SER A 341 -18.22 -16.95 11.34
CA SER A 341 -18.57 -16.47 12.67
C SER A 341 -18.84 -17.70 13.52
N ARG A 342 -18.00 -17.96 14.54
CA ARG A 342 -18.30 -19.03 15.50
C ARG A 342 -19.72 -18.79 16.02
N PRO A 343 -20.62 -19.78 15.97
CA PRO A 343 -21.95 -19.61 16.52
C PRO A 343 -21.81 -19.26 17.99
N ARG A 344 -22.53 -18.21 18.42
CA ARG A 344 -22.73 -17.90 19.84
C ARG A 344 -23.04 -19.21 20.56
N ARG A 345 -22.22 -19.60 21.53
CA ARG A 345 -22.63 -20.59 22.52
C ARG A 345 -23.88 -20.03 23.18
N ALA A 346 -25.01 -20.68 22.94
CA ALA A 346 -26.21 -20.50 23.74
C ALA A 346 -26.03 -21.26 25.07
N ALA A 347 -26.61 -20.67 26.12
CA ALA A 347 -26.58 -21.02 27.54
C ALA A 347 -25.35 -20.53 28.31
#